data_AF-A0A8T6SEG9-F1
#
_entry.id   AF-A0A8T6SEG9-F1
#
_cell.length_a   1.000
_cell.length_b   1.000
_cell.length_c   1.000
_cell.angle_alpha   90.00
_cell.angle_beta   90.00
_cell.angle_gamma   90.00
#
_symmetry.space_group_name_H-M   'P 1'
#
loop_
_entity.id
_entity.type
_entity.pdbx_description
1 polymer ?
#
loop_
_entity_poly.entity_id
_entity_poly.type
_entity_poly.pdbx_seq_one_letter_code
_entity_poly.pdbx_strand_id
1 'polypeptide(L)'
;MAVVEDRRKLGVFEKYLAAWVFLCILLGLSLTQFFPDLSIAIDNMQIGGISIPIGICLFLMMYPALLNLQLKELKKLFLNPKPIVITLFSNWVWAPLITA
;
A
#
# COMPACT_ATOMS: atom_id res chain seq x y z
N MET A 1 -25.61 11.12 -8.63
CA MET A 1 -25.11 11.89 -7.47
C MET A 1 -23.77 12.45 -7.88
N ALA A 2 -23.73 13.76 -8.17
CA ALA A 2 -22.52 14.43 -8.60
C ALA A 2 -21.52 14.42 -7.44
N VAL A 3 -20.33 13.86 -7.68
CA VAL A 3 -19.16 14.14 -6.87
C VAL A 3 -18.87 15.62 -7.09
N VAL A 4 -19.25 16.47 -6.14
CA VAL A 4 -18.77 17.84 -6.09
C VAL A 4 -17.29 17.73 -5.79
N GLU A 5 -16.50 17.75 -6.86
CA GLU A 5 -15.04 17.80 -6.78
C GLU A 5 -14.69 19.20 -6.27
N ASP A 6 -14.58 19.31 -4.95
CA ASP A 6 -13.91 20.44 -4.31
C ASP A 6 -12.56 20.58 -5.01
N ARG A 7 -12.38 21.67 -5.76
CA ARG A 7 -11.14 22.03 -6.46
C ARG A 7 -10.09 22.42 -5.42
N ARG A 8 -9.86 21.57 -4.41
CA ARG A 8 -8.67 21.63 -3.59
C ARG A 8 -7.52 21.49 -4.56
N LYS A 9 -6.82 22.60 -4.77
CA LYS A 9 -5.54 22.57 -5.48
C LYS A 9 -4.71 21.51 -4.78
N LEU A 10 -4.39 20.44 -5.51
CA LEU A 10 -3.48 19.40 -5.03
C LEU A 10 -2.26 20.09 -4.42
N GLY A 11 -1.94 19.71 -3.19
CA GLY A 11 -0.76 20.24 -2.51
C GLY A 11 0.48 20.02 -3.38
N VAL A 12 1.50 20.87 -3.26
CA VAL A 12 2.75 20.74 -4.04
C VAL A 12 3.35 19.33 -3.84
N PHE A 13 3.23 18.77 -2.63
CA PHE A 13 3.65 17.40 -2.33
C PHE A 13 2.86 16.34 -3.11
N GLU A 14 1.52 16.42 -3.14
CA GLU A 14 0.66 15.48 -3.86
C GLU A 14 0.90 15.55 -5.37
N LYS A 15 1.11 16.77 -5.90
CA LYS A 15 1.39 16.99 -7.31
C LYS A 15 2.71 16.36 -7.76
N TYR A 16 3.74 16.39 -6.91
CA TYR A 16 5.06 15.82 -7.20
C TYR A 16 5.31 14.47 -6.52
N LEU A 17 4.26 13.79 -6.03
CA LEU A 17 4.37 12.53 -5.27
C LEU A 17 5.20 11.48 -6.02
N ALA A 18 4.98 11.32 -7.33
CA ALA A 18 5.73 10.36 -8.14
C ALA A 18 7.23 10.66 -8.17
N ALA A 19 7.62 11.93 -8.27
CA ALA A 19 9.02 12.36 -8.24
C ALA A 19 9.65 12.11 -6.85
N TRP A 20 8.90 12.39 -5.79
CA TRP A 20 9.33 12.09 -4.41
C TRP A 20 9.51 10.60 -4.16
N VAL A 21 8.58 9.76 -4.63
CA VAL A 21 8.69 8.29 -4.52
C VAL A 21 9.93 7.79 -5.26
N PHE A 22 10.15 8.27 -6.49
CA PHE A 22 11.34 7.91 -7.26
C PHE A 22 12.63 8.31 -6.56
N LEU A 23 12.67 9.52 -5.99
CA LEU A 23 13.81 10.01 -5.22
C LEU A 23 14.05 9.17 -3.94
N CYS A 24 13.00 8.80 -3.21
CA CYS A 24 13.10 7.91 -2.05
C CYS A 24 13.62 6.51 -2.42
N ILE A 25 13.20 5.95 -3.56
CA ILE A 25 13.70 4.66 -4.06
C ILE A 25 15.20 4.76 -4.36
N LEU A 26 15.63 5.77 -5.13
CA LEU A 26 17.04 5.97 -5.47
C LEU A 26 17.92 6.16 -4.23
N LEU A 27 17.45 6.96 -3.26
CA LEU A 27 18.16 7.17 -2.01
C LEU A 27 18.23 5.87 -1.19
N GLY A 28 17.13 5.13 -1.05
CA GLY A 28 17.10 3.88 -0.30
C GLY A 28 18.03 2.81 -0.88
N LEU A 29 18.06 2.68 -2.21
CA LEU A 29 18.97 1.77 -2.91
C LEU A 29 20.42 2.19 -2.70
N SER A 30 20.74 3.47 -2.89
CA SER A 30 22.10 3.99 -2.70
C SER A 30 22.58 3.79 -1.27
N LEU A 31 21.73 4.11 -0.29
CA LEU A 31 22.05 3.97 1.14
C LEU A 31 22.34 2.51 1.52
N THR A 32 21.52 1.57 1.02
CA THR A 32 21.70 0.13 1.27
C THR A 32 22.97 -0.41 0.61
N GLN A 33 23.38 0.16 -0.53
CA GLN A 33 24.61 -0.22 -1.22
C GLN A 33 25.88 0.28 -0.51
N PHE A 34 25.88 1.51 0.02
CA PHE A 34 27.03 2.06 0.72
C PHE A 34 27.15 1.59 2.18
N PHE A 35 26.04 1.26 2.82
CA PHE A 35 25.98 0.82 4.21
C PHE A 35 25.26 -0.54 4.33
N PRO A 36 25.96 -1.66 4.05
CA PRO A 36 25.36 -2.99 4.13
C PRO A 36 24.91 -3.36 5.55
N ASP A 37 25.51 -2.75 6.58
CA ASP A 37 25.14 -2.94 7.98
C ASP A 37 23.67 -2.56 8.27
N LEU A 38 23.11 -1.58 7.55
CA LEU A 38 21.68 -1.24 7.66
C LEU A 38 20.79 -2.39 7.18
N SER A 39 21.18 -3.05 6.09
CA SER A 39 20.43 -4.20 5.57
C SER A 39 20.52 -5.38 6.54
N ILE A 40 21.70 -5.63 7.10
CA ILE A 40 21.92 -6.68 8.10
C ILE A 40 21.16 -6.38 9.40
N ALA A 41 21.10 -5.12 9.84
CA ALA A 41 20.33 -4.73 11.02
C ALA A 41 18.82 -4.96 10.83
N ILE A 42 18.27 -4.63 9.65
CA ILE A 42 16.85 -4.90 9.33
C ILE A 42 16.58 -6.40 9.20
N ASP A 43 17.52 -7.17 8.65
CA ASP A 43 17.42 -8.62 8.54
C ASP A 43 17.53 -9.31 9.90
N ASN A 44 18.38 -8.83 10.81
CA ASN A 44 18.44 -9.29 12.20
C ASN A 44 17.16 -8.98 12.99
N MET A 45 16.36 -8.00 12.55
CA MET A 45 15.03 -7.69 13.08
C MET A 45 13.92 -8.47 12.35
N GLN A 46 14.25 -9.65 11.84
CA GLN A 46 13.32 -10.58 11.23
C GLN A 46 12.94 -11.70 12.21
N ILE A 47 11.65 -11.99 12.30
CA ILE A 47 11.15 -13.14 13.05
C ILE A 47 10.46 -14.07 12.06
N GLY A 48 11.00 -15.26 11.86
CA GLY A 48 10.41 -16.29 10.98
C GLY A 48 10.27 -15.87 9.52
N GLY A 49 11.23 -15.11 8.97
CA GLY A 49 11.20 -14.66 7.57
C GLY A 49 10.48 -13.32 7.34
N ILE A 50 9.93 -12.69 8.38
CA ILE A 50 9.17 -11.43 8.27
C ILE A 50 9.86 -10.32 9.06
N SER A 51 10.30 -9.26 8.38
CA SER A 51 10.99 -8.13 9.02
C SER A 51 10.01 -7.27 9.81
N ILE A 52 10.24 -7.13 11.11
CA ILE A 52 9.36 -6.36 12.03
C ILE A 52 9.21 -4.91 11.56
N PRO A 53 10.27 -4.17 11.18
CA PRO A 53 10.14 -2.77 10.78
C PRO A 53 9.24 -2.58 9.55
N ILE A 54 9.43 -3.46 8.55
CA ILE A 54 8.64 -3.45 7.31
C ILE A 54 7.17 -3.79 7.62
N GLY A 55 6.94 -4.77 8.51
CA GLY A 55 5.60 -5.12 8.98
C GLY A 55 4.87 -3.93 9.64
N ILE A 56 5.57 -3.17 10.49
CA ILE A 56 5.00 -1.97 11.12
C ILE A 56 4.68 -0.90 10.06
N CYS A 57 5.58 -0.65 9.11
CA CYS A 57 5.33 0.30 8.02
C CYS A 57 4.08 -0.08 7.20
N LEU A 58 3.95 -1.34 6.81
CA LEU A 58 2.79 -1.84 6.08
C LEU A 58 1.50 -1.75 6.91
N PHE A 59 1.57 -2.09 8.20
CA PHE A 59 0.43 -1.95 9.11
C PHE A 59 -0.03 -0.49 9.21
N LEU A 60 0.90 0.46 9.39
CA LEU A 60 0.58 1.89 9.44
C LEU A 60 0.02 2.43 8.12
N MET A 61 0.35 1.83 6.97
CA MET A 61 -0.26 2.18 5.68
C MET A 61 -1.68 1.61 5.52
N MET A 62 -1.92 0.39 6.00
CA MET A 62 -3.23 -0.28 5.88
C MET A 62 -4.25 0.26 6.89
N TYR A 63 -3.83 0.52 8.13
CA TYR A 63 -4.67 0.99 9.23
C TYR A 63 -5.51 2.23 8.90
N PRO A 64 -4.99 3.32 8.29
CA PRO A 64 -5.79 4.48 7.95
C PRO A 64 -6.88 4.17 6.94
N ALA A 65 -6.63 3.30 5.96
CA ALA A 65 -7.65 2.88 5.01
C ALA A 65 -8.78 2.10 5.71
N LEU A 66 -8.44 1.23 6.66
CA LEU A 66 -9.41 0.46 7.46
C LEU A 66 -10.29 1.36 8.34
N LEU A 67 -9.71 2.39 8.97
CA LEU A 67 -10.46 3.33 9.82
C LEU A 67 -11.43 4.23 9.02
N ASN A 68 -11.10 4.53 7.76
CA ASN A 68 -11.98 5.31 6.88
C ASN A 68 -13.12 4.48 6.27
N LEU A 69 -13.20 3.17 6.56
CA LEU A 69 -14.20 2.27 6.00
C LEU A 69 -15.58 2.46 6.67
N GLN A 70 -16.58 2.81 5.86
CA GLN A 70 -17.95 2.98 6.34
C GLN A 70 -18.72 1.65 6.35
N LEU A 71 -19.11 1.15 7.52
CA LEU A 71 -19.86 -0.11 7.67
C LEU A 71 -21.20 -0.12 6.90
N LYS A 72 -21.82 1.05 6.70
CA LYS A 72 -23.05 1.17 5.91
C LYS A 72 -22.84 0.82 4.43
N GLU A 73 -21.71 1.25 3.86
CA GLU A 73 -21.31 0.92 2.49
C GLU A 73 -20.99 -0.57 2.38
N LEU A 74 -20.28 -1.12 3.37
CA LEU A 74 -19.97 -2.55 3.44
C LEU A 74 -21.24 -3.42 3.43
N LYS A 75 -22.29 -3.01 4.16
CA LYS A 75 -23.58 -3.74 4.16
C LYS A 75 -24.26 -3.72 2.78
N LYS A 76 -24.16 -2.62 2.02
CA LYS A 76 -24.70 -2.55 0.64
C LYS A 76 -23.95 -3.50 -0.29
N LEU A 77 -22.63 -3.61 -0.11
CA LEU A 77 -21.77 -4.51 -0.87
C LEU A 77 -22.12 -5.99 -0.65
N PHE A 78 -22.51 -6.37 0.57
CA PHE A 78 -23.01 -7.73 0.85
C PHE A 78 -24.33 -8.08 0.12
N LEU A 79 -25.19 -7.09 -0.17
CA LEU A 79 -26.43 -7.31 -0.93
C LEU A 79 -26.18 -7.55 -2.42
N ASN A 80 -25.06 -7.08 -2.95
CA ASN A 80 -24.67 -7.26 -4.36
C ASN A 80 -23.20 -7.73 -4.46
N PRO A 81 -22.91 -9.01 -4.20
CA PRO A 81 -21.53 -9.49 -4.07
C PRO A 81 -20.81 -9.69 -5.42
N LYS A 82 -21.52 -9.68 -6.56
CA LYS A 82 -20.93 -9.94 -7.88
C LYS A 82 -19.65 -9.14 -8.16
N PRO A 83 -19.61 -7.81 -7.96
CA PRO A 83 -18.41 -7.02 -8.23
C PRO A 83 -17.24 -7.42 -7.32
N ILE A 84 -17.51 -7.70 -6.04
CA ILE A 84 -16.48 -8.08 -5.07
C ILE A 84 -15.86 -9.42 -5.44
N VAL A 85 -16.69 -10.41 -5.79
CA VAL A 85 -16.23 -11.75 -6.14
C VAL A 85 -15.37 -11.71 -7.40
N ILE A 86 -15.75 -10.93 -8.41
CA ILE A 86 -14.96 -10.76 -9.63
C ILE A 86 -13.61 -10.11 -9.31
N THR A 87 -13.58 -9.03 -8.53
CA THR A 87 -12.33 -8.35 -8.18
C THR A 87 -11.43 -9.23 -7.31
N LEU A 88 -11.99 -9.97 -6.34
CA LEU A 88 -11.25 -10.88 -5.47
C LEU A 88 -10.65 -12.02 -6.29
N PHE A 89 -11.43 -12.63 -7.19
CA PHE A 89 -10.94 -13.68 -8.09
C PHE A 89 -9.84 -13.13 -9.02
N SER A 90 -10.04 -11.94 -9.58
CA SER A 90 -9.03 -11.31 -10.42
C SER A 90 -7.73 -11.01 -9.66
N ASN A 91 -7.83 -10.51 -8.43
CA ASN A 91 -6.67 -10.07 -7.66
C ASN A 91 -5.93 -11.24 -6.99
N TRP A 92 -6.65 -12.26 -6.52
CA TRP A 92 -6.08 -13.36 -5.75
C TRP A 92 -5.93 -14.68 -6.51
N VAL A 93 -6.61 -14.85 -7.65
CA VAL A 93 -6.48 -16.06 -8.48
C VAL A 93 -5.77 -15.73 -9.78
N TRP A 94 -6.31 -14.78 -10.57
CA TRP A 94 -5.71 -14.43 -11.84
C TRP A 94 -4.32 -13.80 -11.70
N ALA A 95 -4.12 -12.83 -10.80
CA ALA A 95 -2.81 -12.19 -10.68
C ALA A 95 -1.72 -13.21 -10.29
N PRO A 96 -1.90 -14.08 -9.26
CA PRO A 96 -0.93 -15.12 -8.96
C PRO A 96 -0.76 -16.13 -10.10
N LEU A 97 -1.82 -16.56 -10.79
CA LEU A 97 -1.68 -17.52 -11.89
C LEU A 97 -0.86 -17.00 -13.08
N ILE A 98 -0.85 -15.68 -13.29
CA ILE A 98 -0.09 -15.06 -14.38
C ILE A 98 1.36 -14.79 -13.95
N THR A 99 1.58 -14.44 -12.67
CA THR A 99 2.91 -14.07 -12.15
C THR A 99 3.69 -15.23 -11.51
N ALA A 100 3.03 -16.30 -11.10
CA ALA A 100 3.63 -17.50 -10.52
C ALA A 100 4.04 -18.49 -11.62
#